data_AF-A0A919BIW8-F1
#
_entry.id   AF-A0A919BIW8-F1
#
_cell.length_a   1.000
_cell.length_b   1.000
_cell.length_c   1.000
_cell.angle_alpha   90.00
_cell.angle_beta   90.00
_cell.angle_gamma   90.00
#
_symmetry.space_group_name_H-M   'P 1'
#
loop_
_entity.id
_entity.type
_entity.pdbx_description
1 polymer ?
#
loop_
_entity_poly.entity_id
_entity_poly.type
_entity_poly.pdbx_seq_one_letter_code
_entity_poly.pdbx_strand_id
1 'polypeptide(L)'
;MRSHNDKIVIYRAVVDVVSKLLSTFDSVQSGRTPIEQAAQAFDLFNEQRMQTYGYLAMLAPQSAMDAHDDFIDHLMKISGNEVGYEWAEVRELAIKFINEVRIDIGIDKTPISYNGDM
;
A
#
# COMPACT_ATOMS: atom_id res chain seq x y z
N MET A 1 17.16 -15.09 -14.40
CA MET A 1 17.77 -14.72 -13.10
C MET A 1 17.83 -13.20 -12.88
N ARG A 2 18.38 -12.40 -13.81
CA ARG A 2 18.47 -10.93 -13.65
C ARG A 2 17.10 -10.23 -13.50
N SER A 3 16.18 -10.43 -14.44
CA SER A 3 14.82 -9.85 -14.38
C SER A 3 14.00 -10.27 -13.14
N HIS A 4 14.18 -11.49 -12.63
CA HIS A 4 13.54 -11.93 -11.38
C HIS A 4 14.10 -11.20 -10.16
N ASN A 5 15.41 -10.93 -10.14
CA ASN A 5 16.04 -10.13 -9.09
C ASN A 5 15.59 -8.66 -9.17
N ASP A 6 15.50 -8.10 -10.37
CA ASP A 6 15.01 -6.73 -10.59
C ASP A 6 13.56 -6.56 -10.11
N LYS A 7 12.70 -7.56 -10.36
CA LYS A 7 11.32 -7.63 -9.86
C LYS A 7 11.25 -7.60 -8.33
N ILE A 8 12.07 -8.40 -7.64
CA ILE A 8 12.13 -8.41 -6.17
C ILE A 8 12.60 -7.05 -5.62
N VAL A 9 13.60 -6.44 -6.26
CA VAL A 9 14.12 -5.12 -5.84
C VAL A 9 13.04 -4.05 -5.96
N ILE A 10 12.31 -4.03 -7.08
CA ILE A 10 11.24 -3.04 -7.29
C ILE A 10 10.09 -3.28 -6.32
N TYR A 11 9.65 -4.53 -6.09
CA TYR A 11 8.61 -4.80 -5.11
C TYR A 11 9.04 -4.44 -3.69
N ARG A 12 10.31 -4.64 -3.31
CA ARG A 12 10.82 -4.14 -2.03
C ARG A 12 10.71 -2.61 -1.94
N ALA A 13 11.10 -1.90 -2.99
CA ALA A 13 10.95 -0.45 -3.03
C ALA A 13 9.48 0.00 -2.90
N VAL A 14 8.55 -0.70 -3.55
CA VAL A 14 7.11 -0.44 -3.41
C VAL A 14 6.65 -0.66 -1.96
N VAL A 15 7.02 -1.78 -1.34
CA VAL A 15 6.68 -2.08 0.07
C VAL A 15 7.25 -1.03 1.01
N ASP A 16 8.48 -0.54 0.77
CA ASP A 16 9.08 0.52 1.58
C ASP A 16 8.31 1.83 1.46
N VAL A 17 7.84 2.19 0.26
CA VAL A 17 7.02 3.40 0.06
C VAL A 17 5.64 3.23 0.67
N VAL A 18 4.96 2.09 0.46
CA VAL A 18 3.65 1.79 1.06
C VAL A 18 3.71 1.82 2.59
N SER A 19 4.77 1.29 3.19
CA SER A 19 4.94 1.30 4.65
C SER A 19 5.06 2.72 5.22
N LYS A 20 5.79 3.60 4.51
CA LYS A 20 5.89 5.03 4.88
C LYS A 20 4.56 5.74 4.69
N LEU A 21 3.89 5.49 3.58
CA LEU A 21 2.56 6.01 3.27
C LEU A 21 1.57 5.66 4.38
N LEU A 22 1.48 4.38 4.76
CA LEU A 22 0.59 3.92 5.82
C LEU A 22 0.92 4.54 7.18
N SER A 23 2.20 4.67 7.52
CA SER A 23 2.63 5.31 8.78
C SER A 23 2.17 6.77 8.85
N THR A 24 2.40 7.53 7.79
CA THR A 24 1.94 8.93 7.70
C THR A 24 0.42 9.01 7.73
N PHE A 25 -0.26 8.15 6.98
CA PHE A 25 -1.72 8.14 6.88
C PHE A 25 -2.38 7.82 8.23
N ASP A 26 -1.96 6.75 8.90
CA ASP A 26 -2.45 6.39 10.23
C ASP A 26 -2.18 7.50 11.26
N SER A 27 -1.01 8.15 11.23
CA SER A 27 -0.72 9.26 12.13
C SER A 27 -1.71 10.43 11.96
N VAL A 28 -2.14 10.71 10.72
CA VAL A 28 -3.17 11.73 10.45
C VAL A 28 -4.53 11.27 10.92
N GLN A 29 -4.97 10.07 10.56
CA GLN A 29 -6.31 9.57 10.91
C GLN A 29 -6.49 9.36 12.42
N SER A 30 -5.44 8.92 13.11
CA SER A 30 -5.40 8.76 14.56
C SER A 30 -5.21 10.07 15.33
N GLY A 31 -5.17 11.22 14.65
CA GLY A 31 -5.02 12.55 15.28
C GLY A 31 -3.66 12.80 15.94
N ARG A 32 -2.65 11.99 15.62
CA ARG A 32 -1.27 12.15 16.13
C ARG A 32 -0.49 13.21 15.37
N THR A 33 -0.90 13.52 14.15
CA THR A 33 -0.33 14.60 13.33
C THR A 33 -1.01 15.94 13.64
N PRO A 34 -0.26 17.02 13.92
CA PRO A 34 -0.83 18.36 14.08
C PRO A 34 -1.58 18.81 12.82
N ILE A 35 -2.68 19.56 13.00
CA ILE A 35 -3.55 20.04 11.89
C ILE A 35 -2.74 20.80 10.82
N GLU A 36 -1.78 21.62 11.24
CA GLU A 36 -0.91 22.40 10.35
C GLU A 36 -0.05 21.52 9.42
N GLN A 37 0.22 20.27 9.81
CA GLN A 37 1.01 19.31 9.04
C GLN A 37 0.15 18.33 8.24
N ALA A 38 -1.18 18.32 8.45
CA ALA A 38 -2.08 17.38 7.77
C ALA A 38 -2.13 17.62 6.25
N ALA A 39 -2.06 18.87 5.80
CA ALA A 39 -2.02 19.19 4.38
C ALA A 39 -0.74 18.64 3.70
N GLN A 40 0.42 18.82 4.34
CA GLN A 40 1.69 18.30 3.83
C GLN A 40 1.71 16.76 3.81
N ALA A 41 1.10 16.13 4.82
CA ALA A 41 0.94 14.68 4.86
C ALA A 41 0.08 14.17 3.70
N PHE A 42 -0.95 14.91 3.29
CA PHE A 42 -1.79 14.57 2.15
C PHE A 42 -1.07 14.76 0.81
N ASP A 43 -0.26 15.82 0.66
CA ASP A 43 0.60 15.99 -0.51
C ASP A 43 1.60 14.84 -0.64
N LEU A 44 2.23 14.43 0.46
CA LEU A 44 3.14 13.29 0.51
C LEU A 44 2.41 11.97 0.16
N PHE A 45 1.18 11.77 0.65
CA PHE A 45 0.35 10.63 0.25
C PHE A 45 0.12 10.60 -1.27
N ASN A 46 -0.19 11.75 -1.88
CA ASN A 46 -0.37 11.85 -3.33
C ASN A 46 0.91 11.56 -4.13
N GLU A 47 2.06 12.02 -3.63
CA GLU A 47 3.36 11.70 -4.24
C GLU A 47 3.63 10.19 -4.19
N GLN A 48 3.47 9.58 -3.01
CA GLN A 48 3.80 8.18 -2.77
C GLN A 48 2.87 7.21 -3.51
N ARG A 49 1.58 7.52 -3.64
CA ARG A 49 0.66 6.69 -4.46
C ARG A 49 1.07 6.71 -5.94
N MET A 50 1.47 7.86 -6.47
CA MET A 50 1.96 7.95 -7.85
C MET A 50 3.31 7.25 -8.03
N GLN A 51 4.20 7.35 -7.04
CA GLN A 51 5.50 6.68 -7.06
C GLN A 51 5.33 5.15 -7.07
N THR A 52 4.47 4.61 -6.20
CA THR A 52 4.20 3.16 -6.13
C THR A 52 3.56 2.67 -7.42
N TYR A 53 2.57 3.40 -7.96
CA TYR A 53 1.96 3.07 -9.25
C TYR A 53 2.99 3.04 -10.39
N GLY A 54 3.89 4.03 -10.45
CA GLY A 54 4.95 4.09 -11.44
C GLY A 54 5.92 2.91 -11.37
N TYR A 55 6.31 2.48 -10.16
CA TYR A 55 7.14 1.27 -9.97
C TYR A 55 6.41 -0.01 -10.39
N LEU A 56 5.14 -0.15 -10.01
CA LEU A 56 4.35 -1.34 -10.32
C LEU A 56 4.09 -1.46 -11.82
N ALA A 57 3.73 -0.37 -12.50
CA ALA A 57 3.45 -0.35 -13.93
C ALA A 57 4.62 -0.84 -14.81
N MET A 58 5.85 -0.87 -14.30
CA MET A 58 7.01 -1.38 -15.04
C MET A 58 7.04 -2.90 -15.18
N LEU A 59 6.39 -3.66 -14.28
CA LEU A 59 6.58 -5.12 -14.20
C LEU A 59 5.44 -5.93 -13.58
N ALA A 60 4.53 -5.29 -12.86
CA ALA A 60 3.49 -5.97 -12.12
C ALA A 60 2.40 -6.50 -13.07
N PRO A 61 1.85 -7.70 -12.80
CA PRO A 61 0.68 -8.16 -13.51
C PRO A 61 -0.54 -7.34 -13.11
N GLN A 62 -1.60 -7.40 -13.94
CA GLN A 62 -2.83 -6.66 -13.68
C GLN A 62 -3.44 -6.97 -12.30
N SER A 63 -3.37 -8.22 -11.83
CA SER A 63 -3.94 -8.57 -10.51
C SER A 63 -3.25 -7.84 -9.34
N ALA A 64 -1.95 -7.60 -9.44
CA ALA A 64 -1.20 -6.83 -8.44
C ALA A 64 -1.49 -5.32 -8.56
N MET A 65 -1.72 -4.83 -9.79
CA MET A 65 -2.19 -3.45 -10.01
C MET A 65 -3.58 -3.25 -9.41
N ASP A 66 -4.53 -4.13 -9.70
CA ASP A 66 -5.91 -4.05 -9.20
C ASP A 66 -5.96 -4.12 -7.67
N ALA A 67 -5.16 -4.98 -7.05
CA ALA A 67 -5.08 -5.05 -5.60
C ALA A 67 -4.43 -3.81 -4.95
N HIS A 68 -3.50 -3.15 -5.66
CA HIS A 68 -2.94 -1.86 -5.23
C HIS A 68 -3.97 -0.74 -5.39
N ASP A 69 -4.71 -0.71 -6.50
CA ASP A 69 -5.76 0.26 -6.78
C ASP A 69 -6.89 0.15 -5.75
N ASP A 70 -7.39 -1.06 -5.46
CA ASP A 70 -8.37 -1.32 -4.40
C ASP A 70 -7.92 -0.74 -3.05
N PHE A 71 -6.63 -0.94 -2.72
CA PHE A 71 -6.02 -0.47 -1.49
C PHE A 71 -5.91 1.06 -1.43
N ILE A 72 -5.38 1.69 -2.48
CA ILE A 72 -5.24 3.16 -2.54
C ILE A 72 -6.60 3.84 -2.60
N ASP A 73 -7.56 3.31 -3.34
CA ASP A 73 -8.92 3.85 -3.43
C ASP A 73 -9.61 3.85 -2.07
N HIS A 74 -9.41 2.81 -1.26
CA HIS A 74 -9.95 2.78 0.10
C HIS A 74 -9.32 3.88 0.97
N LEU A 75 -8.00 4.10 0.89
CA LEU A 75 -7.34 5.20 1.59
C LEU A 75 -7.84 6.57 1.11
N MET A 76 -8.10 6.72 -0.18
CA MET A 76 -8.68 7.95 -0.73
C MET A 76 -10.09 8.20 -0.19
N LYS A 77 -10.95 7.17 -0.15
CA LYS A 77 -12.30 7.27 0.43
C LYS A 77 -12.27 7.66 1.90
N ILE A 78 -11.32 7.10 2.68
CA ILE A 78 -11.11 7.52 4.08
C ILE A 78 -10.72 9.00 4.13
N SER A 79 -9.77 9.43 3.30
CA SER A 79 -9.32 10.84 3.27
C SER A 79 -10.43 11.82 2.85
N GLY A 80 -11.36 11.37 2.02
CA GLY A 80 -12.54 12.13 1.58
C GLY A 80 -13.71 12.09 2.57
N ASN A 81 -13.58 11.40 3.70
CA ASN A 81 -14.65 11.12 4.66
C ASN A 81 -15.86 10.37 4.06
N GLU A 82 -15.64 9.60 2.99
CA GLU A 82 -16.68 8.74 2.39
C GLU A 82 -16.87 7.46 3.20
N VAL A 83 -15.81 6.98 3.85
CA VAL A 83 -15.82 5.83 4.76
C VAL A 83 -15.01 6.14 6.03
N GLY A 84 -15.32 5.45 7.13
CA GLY A 84 -14.59 5.59 8.38
C GLY A 84 -13.19 4.95 8.33
N TYR A 85 -12.28 5.43 9.17
CA TYR A 85 -10.95 4.82 9.29
C TYR A 85 -11.00 3.57 10.19
N GLU A 86 -10.80 2.41 9.59
CA GLU A 86 -10.70 1.12 10.29
C GLU A 86 -9.37 0.44 9.93
N TRP A 87 -8.45 0.32 10.89
CA TRP A 87 -7.11 -0.23 10.64
C TRP A 87 -7.16 -1.69 10.12
N ALA A 88 -8.12 -2.47 10.60
CA ALA A 88 -8.29 -3.86 10.18
C ALA A 88 -8.57 -3.96 8.66
N GLU A 89 -9.43 -3.09 8.13
CA GLU A 89 -9.77 -3.06 6.70
C GLU A 89 -8.58 -2.60 5.85
N VAL A 90 -7.90 -1.54 6.29
CA VAL A 90 -6.68 -1.03 5.65
C VAL A 90 -5.60 -2.12 5.58
N ARG A 91 -5.40 -2.85 6.68
CA ARG A 91 -4.44 -3.95 6.76
C ARG A 91 -4.84 -5.11 5.84
N GLU A 92 -6.11 -5.48 5.80
CA GLU A 92 -6.60 -6.58 4.96
C GLU A 92 -6.30 -6.30 3.48
N LEU A 93 -6.59 -5.08 3.01
CA LEU A 93 -6.29 -4.65 1.64
C LEU A 93 -4.78 -4.62 1.36
N ALA A 94 -3.96 -4.13 2.30
CA ALA A 94 -2.51 -4.17 2.16
C ALA A 94 -1.96 -5.62 2.07
N ILE A 95 -2.52 -6.55 2.85
CA ILE A 95 -2.15 -7.98 2.80
C ILE A 95 -2.61 -8.64 1.49
N LYS A 96 -3.80 -8.29 0.99
CA LYS A 96 -4.29 -8.72 -0.32
C LYS A 96 -3.30 -8.31 -1.41
N PHE A 97 -2.86 -7.05 -1.41
CA PHE A 97 -1.82 -6.57 -2.32
C PHE A 97 -0.50 -7.34 -2.16
N ILE A 98 -0.01 -7.55 -0.94
CA ILE A 98 1.21 -8.34 -0.69
C ILE A 98 1.09 -9.77 -1.22
N ASN A 99 -0.08 -10.39 -1.10
CA ASN A 99 -0.31 -11.74 -1.64
C ASN A 99 -0.18 -11.77 -3.17
N GLU A 100 -0.75 -10.81 -3.88
CA GLU A 100 -0.59 -10.71 -5.35
C GLU A 100 0.87 -10.52 -5.76
N VAL A 101 1.61 -9.68 -5.03
CA VAL A 101 3.05 -9.51 -5.22
C VAL A 101 3.81 -10.82 -4.99
N ARG A 102 3.48 -11.58 -3.94
CA ARG A 102 4.11 -12.88 -3.64
C ARG A 102 3.82 -13.92 -4.71
N ILE A 103 2.59 -13.96 -5.22
CA ILE A 103 2.17 -14.85 -6.31
C ILE A 103 2.99 -14.56 -7.58
N ASP A 104 3.15 -13.28 -7.94
CA ASP A 104 3.91 -12.86 -9.11
C ASP A 104 5.42 -13.12 -8.99
N ILE A 105 6.00 -12.90 -7.80
CA ILE A 105 7.40 -13.27 -7.53
C ILE A 105 7.57 -14.80 -7.64
N GLY A 106 6.62 -15.59 -7.14
CA GLY A 106 6.60 -17.04 -7.33
C GLY A 106 7.53 -17.84 -6.41
N ILE A 107 7.98 -17.26 -5.28
CA ILE A 107 8.75 -17.99 -4.24
C ILE A 107 7.83 -18.92 -3.44
N ASP A 108 6.73 -18.36 -2.92
CA ASP A 108 5.68 -19.10 -2.22
C ASP A 108 4.35 -18.41 -2.50
N LYS A 109 3.39 -19.18 -3.02
CA LYS A 109 2.09 -18.70 -3.48
C LYS A 109 0.97 -18.95 -2.47
N THR A 110 1.28 -19.61 -1.37
CA THR A 110 0.31 -19.85 -0.29
C THR A 110 -0.10 -18.51 0.30
N PRO A 111 -1.39 -18.13 0.29
CA PRO A 111 -1.82 -16.85 0.82
C PRO A 111 -1.42 -16.69 2.29
N ILE A 112 -1.00 -15.49 2.67
CA ILE A 112 -0.84 -15.11 4.07
C ILE A 112 -2.05 -14.32 4.54
N SER A 113 -2.36 -14.44 5.83
CA SER A 113 -3.38 -13.65 6.53
C SER A 113 -2.79 -13.09 7.81
N TYR A 114 -3.34 -11.97 8.29
CA TYR A 114 -3.06 -11.52 9.65
C TYR A 114 -3.96 -12.26 10.63
N ASN A 115 -3.36 -12.99 11.56
CA ASN A 115 -4.06 -13.76 12.58
C ASN A 115 -3.79 -13.21 14.00
N GLY A 116 -3.39 -11.94 14.11
CA GLY A 116 -3.25 -11.26 15.39
C GLY A 116 -4.54 -10.55 15.80
N ASP A 117 -4.62 -10.14 17.06
CA ASP A 117 -5.85 -9.60 17.66
C ASP A 117 -5.99 -8.07 17.55
N MET A 118 -4.95 -7.37 17.10
CA MET A 118 -4.94 -5.90 16.92
C MET A 118 -4.61 -5.57 15.49
#